data_AF-A0A522DD44-F1
#
_entry.id   AF-A0A522DD44-F1
#
_cell.length_a   1.000
_cell.length_b   1.000
_cell.length_c   1.000
_cell.angle_alpha   90.00
_cell.angle_beta   90.00
_cell.angle_gamma   90.00
#
_symmetry.space_group_name_H-M   'P 1'
#
loop_
_entity.id
_entity.type
_entity.pdbx_description
1 polymer ?
#
loop_
_entity_poly.entity_id
_entity_poly.type
_entity_poly.pdbx_seq_one_letter_code
_entity_poly.pdbx_strand_id
1 'polypeptide(L)'
;MKKGASAMKRTLVALCLAAFFAAPSFAAEMSTAPTDPAALQKLAEEGDSNAQLNLGNYYATPHNAAPDHEQAAIWYRKAAEQGNAEAQYRLGSLYYRGKGGLRQSYEDAYFWFILAAKAGSRPFAVDRDETARHLTDEQTEAVQKRVDDWKPVIRN
;
A
#
# COMPACT_ATOMS: atom_id res chain seq x y z
N MET A 1 -5.50 87.35 0.64
CA MET A 1 -6.64 86.61 0.06
C MET A 1 -6.94 85.40 0.96
N LYS A 2 -8.19 85.33 1.44
CA LYS A 2 -8.96 84.26 2.11
C LYS A 2 -8.33 83.36 3.21
N LYS A 3 -9.06 83.32 4.34
CA LYS A 3 -8.95 82.55 5.59
C LYS A 3 -9.62 81.16 5.48
N GLY A 4 -9.33 80.25 6.45
CA GLY A 4 -10.26 79.20 6.95
C GLY A 4 -9.65 77.78 6.96
N ALA A 5 -9.22 77.25 8.13
CA ALA A 5 -9.99 76.41 9.08
C ALA A 5 -10.19 74.96 8.56
N SER A 6 -9.51 73.93 9.07
CA SER A 6 -9.66 73.22 10.37
C SER A 6 -11.05 72.63 10.66
N ALA A 7 -11.01 71.34 11.04
CA ALA A 7 -11.93 70.59 11.91
C ALA A 7 -13.12 69.79 11.30
N MET A 8 -12.94 68.46 11.33
CA MET A 8 -13.64 67.48 12.19
C MET A 8 -15.18 67.31 12.15
N LYS A 9 -15.57 66.02 12.19
CA LYS A 9 -16.89 65.41 12.53
C LYS A 9 -17.85 65.33 11.34
N ARG A 10 -18.35 64.15 10.94
CA ARG A 10 -19.28 63.32 11.73
C ARG A 10 -19.26 61.85 11.31
N THR A 11 -19.20 61.01 12.33
CA THR A 11 -19.65 59.64 12.43
C THR A 11 -20.91 59.35 11.61
N LEU A 12 -20.91 58.28 10.82
CA LEU A 12 -22.11 57.45 10.66
C LEU A 12 -21.72 55.97 10.66
N VAL A 13 -22.34 55.30 11.62
CA VAL A 13 -22.25 53.88 11.96
C VAL A 13 -23.14 53.08 11.00
N ALA A 14 -22.76 51.81 10.83
CA ALA A 14 -23.55 50.68 10.32
C ALA A 14 -23.86 50.63 8.81
N LEU A 15 -23.17 49.70 8.14
CA LEU A 15 -23.87 48.60 7.50
C LEU A 15 -22.95 47.37 7.43
N CYS A 16 -23.06 46.48 8.43
CA CYS A 16 -22.64 45.09 8.27
C CYS A 16 -23.58 44.44 7.25
N LEU A 17 -23.10 44.24 6.02
CA LEU A 17 -23.68 43.28 5.10
C LEU A 17 -22.71 42.12 4.97
N ALA A 18 -23.18 40.98 5.46
CA ALA A 18 -22.50 39.70 5.44
C ALA A 18 -22.09 39.33 4.01
N ALA A 19 -20.78 39.29 3.77
CA ALA A 19 -20.20 38.40 2.79
C ALA A 19 -19.53 37.27 3.57
N PHE A 20 -20.36 36.34 4.04
CA PHE A 20 -19.94 34.99 4.39
C PHE A 20 -19.52 34.33 3.08
N PHE A 21 -18.35 34.70 2.55
CA PHE A 21 -17.66 33.85 1.60
C PHE A 21 -17.09 32.72 2.45
N ALA A 22 -17.89 31.67 2.57
CA ALA A 22 -17.39 30.35 2.83
C ALA A 22 -16.29 30.10 1.81
N ALA A 23 -15.04 30.32 2.22
CA ALA A 23 -13.96 29.57 1.61
C ALA A 23 -14.41 28.11 1.74
N PRO A 24 -14.53 27.34 0.64
CA PRO A 24 -14.65 25.92 0.81
C PRO A 24 -13.42 25.52 1.61
N SER A 25 -13.65 25.09 2.85
CA SER A 25 -12.67 24.39 3.64
C SER A 25 -12.10 23.34 2.70
N PHE A 26 -10.84 23.49 2.31
CA PHE A 26 -10.03 22.46 1.68
C PHE A 26 -9.77 21.38 2.75
N ALA A 27 -10.86 20.84 3.27
CA ALA A 27 -10.91 19.70 4.14
C ALA A 27 -10.99 18.52 3.19
N ALA A 28 -9.86 17.84 3.07
CA ALA A 28 -9.79 16.46 2.65
C ALA A 28 -10.26 16.16 1.21
N GLU A 29 -9.41 16.50 0.22
CA GLU A 29 -9.03 15.44 -0.72
C GLU A 29 -8.23 14.41 0.09
N MET A 30 -8.96 13.62 0.87
CA MET A 30 -8.45 12.42 1.48
C MET A 30 -7.99 11.57 0.31
N SER A 31 -6.68 11.34 0.22
CA SER A 31 -6.01 10.43 -0.70
C SER A 31 -6.67 9.05 -0.65
N THR A 32 -7.82 8.88 -1.30
CA THR A 32 -8.43 7.59 -1.52
C THR A 32 -7.63 6.97 -2.65
N ALA A 33 -6.77 6.01 -2.30
CA ALA A 33 -6.07 5.21 -3.29
C ALA A 33 -7.06 4.76 -4.37
N PRO A 34 -6.72 4.86 -5.67
CA PRO A 34 -7.65 4.51 -6.73
C PRO A 34 -8.08 3.05 -6.57
N THR A 35 -9.39 2.82 -6.58
CA THR A 35 -9.99 1.48 -6.56
C THR A 35 -10.34 0.99 -7.97
N ASP A 36 -10.27 1.87 -8.96
CA ASP A 36 -10.50 1.54 -10.36
C ASP A 36 -9.29 0.75 -10.94
N PRO A 37 -9.51 -0.42 -11.57
CA PRO A 37 -8.43 -1.26 -12.08
C PRO A 37 -7.52 -0.57 -13.10
N ALA A 38 -8.06 0.34 -13.94
CA ALA A 38 -7.26 1.03 -14.94
C ALA A 38 -6.30 2.04 -14.30
N ALA A 39 -6.75 2.78 -13.29
CA ALA A 39 -5.90 3.66 -12.50
C ALA A 39 -4.85 2.90 -11.68
N LEU A 40 -5.23 1.75 -11.10
CA LEU A 40 -4.29 0.84 -10.41
C LEU A 40 -3.22 0.30 -11.35
N GLN A 41 -3.59 -0.12 -12.55
CA GLN A 41 -2.67 -0.62 -13.58
C GLN A 41 -1.58 0.41 -13.87
N LYS A 42 -1.97 1.66 -14.14
CA LYS A 42 -1.03 2.73 -14.45
C LYS A 42 -0.02 2.95 -13.31
N LEU A 43 -0.50 3.10 -12.08
CA LEU A 43 0.37 3.33 -10.92
C LEU A 43 1.26 2.10 -10.63
N ALA A 44 0.73 0.90 -10.83
CA ALA A 44 1.47 -0.34 -10.61
C ALA A 44 2.61 -0.51 -11.62
N GLU A 45 2.40 -0.07 -12.86
CA GLU A 45 3.42 0.00 -13.92
C GLU A 45 4.48 1.07 -13.64
N GLU A 46 4.09 2.21 -13.08
CA GLU A 46 4.99 3.27 -12.60
C GLU A 46 5.83 2.82 -11.39
N GLY A 47 5.48 1.70 -10.76
CA GLY A 47 6.27 1.06 -9.72
C GLY A 47 5.72 1.22 -8.31
N ASP A 48 4.55 1.84 -8.12
CA ASP A 48 3.95 1.99 -6.79
C ASP A 48 3.62 0.61 -6.20
N SER A 49 4.29 0.27 -5.09
CA SER A 49 4.14 -1.04 -4.44
C SER A 49 2.75 -1.27 -3.85
N ASN A 50 2.04 -0.21 -3.43
CA ASN A 50 0.66 -0.32 -2.93
C ASN A 50 -0.32 -0.51 -4.08
N ALA A 51 -0.12 0.16 -5.22
CA ALA A 51 -0.91 -0.05 -6.42
C ALA A 51 -0.70 -1.47 -6.96
N GLN A 52 0.54 -1.97 -6.97
CA GLN A 52 0.85 -3.36 -7.33
C GLN A 52 0.17 -4.36 -6.38
N LEU A 53 0.21 -4.13 -5.07
CA LEU A 53 -0.53 -4.94 -4.10
C LEU A 53 -2.03 -4.93 -4.38
N ASN A 54 -2.62 -3.75 -4.59
CA ASN A 54 -4.06 -3.59 -4.82
C ASN A 54 -4.50 -4.24 -6.14
N LEU A 55 -3.67 -4.16 -7.17
CA LEU A 55 -3.91 -4.84 -8.44
C LEU A 55 -3.80 -6.36 -8.30
N GLY A 56 -2.83 -6.85 -7.51
CA GLY A 56 -2.77 -8.27 -7.14
C GLY A 56 -4.03 -8.73 -6.37
N ASN A 57 -4.54 -7.89 -5.47
CA ASN A 57 -5.79 -8.14 -4.75
C ASN A 57 -6.97 -8.19 -5.71
N TYR A 58 -7.03 -7.27 -6.66
CA TYR A 58 -8.07 -7.24 -7.69
C TYR A 58 -8.13 -8.57 -8.46
N TYR A 59 -7.00 -9.09 -8.92
CA TYR A 59 -6.96 -10.40 -9.60
C TYR A 59 -7.26 -11.58 -8.67
N ALA A 60 -6.90 -11.48 -7.38
CA ALA A 60 -7.16 -12.53 -6.40
C ALA A 60 -8.62 -12.56 -5.90
N THR A 61 -9.39 -11.49 -6.11
CA THR A 61 -10.81 -11.42 -5.73
C THR A 61 -11.72 -11.91 -6.86
N PRO A 62 -12.69 -12.78 -6.55
CA PRO A 62 -13.66 -13.25 -7.54
C PRO A 62 -14.69 -12.14 -7.83
N HIS A 63 -14.52 -11.42 -8.95
CA HIS A 63 -15.46 -10.41 -9.43
C HIS A 63 -16.59 -11.05 -10.25
N ASN A 64 -17.27 -12.04 -9.68
CA ASN A 64 -18.23 -12.92 -10.35
C ASN A 64 -17.61 -13.90 -11.39
N ALA A 65 -16.29 -13.96 -11.44
CA ALA A 65 -15.50 -14.93 -12.19
C ALA A 65 -14.50 -15.63 -11.25
N ALA A 66 -13.88 -16.73 -11.70
CA ALA A 66 -12.83 -17.38 -10.94
C ALA A 66 -11.63 -16.42 -10.76
N PRO A 67 -10.98 -16.38 -9.58
CA PRO A 67 -9.80 -15.57 -9.36
C PRO A 67 -8.66 -15.93 -10.32
N ASP A 68 -7.98 -14.90 -10.85
CA ASP A 68 -6.76 -15.07 -11.61
C ASP A 68 -5.56 -15.00 -10.67
N HIS A 69 -5.28 -16.14 -10.03
CA HIS A 69 -4.16 -16.23 -9.10
C HIS A 69 -2.80 -16.07 -9.80
N GLU A 70 -2.70 -16.31 -11.11
CA GLU A 70 -1.45 -16.15 -11.86
C GLU A 70 -1.10 -14.66 -11.99
N GLN A 71 -2.07 -13.84 -12.43
CA GLN A 71 -1.89 -12.39 -12.45
C GLN A 71 -1.65 -11.83 -11.04
N ALA A 72 -2.38 -12.33 -10.04
CA ALA A 72 -2.15 -11.93 -8.65
C ALA A 72 -0.71 -12.22 -8.20
N ALA A 73 -0.17 -13.40 -8.53
CA ALA A 73 1.20 -13.79 -8.17
C ALA A 73 2.25 -12.84 -8.80
N ILE A 74 2.04 -12.42 -10.05
CA ILE A 74 2.93 -11.48 -10.75
C ILE A 74 2.97 -10.13 -10.02
N TRP A 75 1.81 -9.59 -9.67
CA TRP A 75 1.73 -8.28 -9.02
C TRP A 75 2.18 -8.30 -7.57
N TYR A 76 1.82 -9.33 -6.81
CA TYR A 76 2.35 -9.50 -5.45
C TYR A 76 3.87 -9.64 -5.45
N ARG A 77 4.46 -10.35 -6.43
CA ARG A 77 5.92 -10.44 -6.54
C ARG A 77 6.59 -9.08 -6.71
N LYS A 78 6.08 -8.26 -7.64
CA LYS A 78 6.62 -6.91 -7.85
C LYS A 78 6.56 -6.07 -6.58
N ALA A 79 5.44 -6.08 -5.86
CA ALA A 79 5.30 -5.33 -4.61
C ALA A 79 6.17 -5.91 -3.47
N ALA A 80 6.25 -7.24 -3.38
CA ALA A 80 7.00 -7.96 -2.36
C ALA A 80 8.52 -7.72 -2.49
N GLU A 81 9.02 -7.69 -3.73
CA GLU A 81 10.41 -7.35 -4.05
C GLU A 81 10.77 -5.93 -3.60
N GLN A 82 9.82 -5.01 -3.56
CA GLN A 82 10.01 -3.64 -3.06
C GLN A 82 9.91 -3.52 -1.53
N GLY A 83 9.62 -4.62 -0.83
CA GLY A 83 9.48 -4.62 0.62
C GLY A 83 8.07 -4.38 1.16
N ASN A 84 7.04 -4.43 0.30
CA ASN A 84 5.66 -4.32 0.77
C ASN A 84 5.27 -5.57 1.59
N ALA A 85 5.12 -5.41 2.91
CA ALA A 85 4.91 -6.52 3.84
C ALA A 85 3.65 -7.35 3.54
N GLU A 86 2.55 -6.69 3.15
CA GLU A 86 1.30 -7.36 2.82
C GLU A 86 1.41 -8.15 1.51
N ALA A 87 2.14 -7.62 0.52
CA ALA A 87 2.42 -8.35 -0.72
C ALA A 87 3.35 -9.55 -0.49
N GLN A 88 4.36 -9.40 0.39
CA GLN A 88 5.22 -10.51 0.82
C GLN A 88 4.38 -11.62 1.45
N TYR A 89 3.47 -11.26 2.37
CA TYR A 89 2.54 -12.21 2.97
C TYR A 89 1.69 -12.95 1.92
N ARG A 90 1.06 -12.21 1.00
CA ARG A 90 0.20 -12.79 -0.05
C ARG A 90 0.96 -13.72 -0.98
N LEU A 91 2.18 -13.34 -1.36
CA LEU A 91 3.05 -14.18 -2.18
C LEU A 91 3.48 -15.45 -1.43
N GLY A 92 3.87 -15.34 -0.16
CA GLY A 92 4.19 -16.48 0.68
C GLY A 92 3.03 -17.48 0.77
N SER A 93 1.80 -16.96 0.89
CA SER A 93 0.59 -17.78 0.91
C SER A 93 0.28 -18.50 -0.42
N LEU A 94 0.66 -17.90 -1.56
CA LEU A 94 0.55 -18.57 -2.86
C LEU A 94 1.58 -19.70 -3.00
N TYR A 95 2.82 -19.49 -2.53
CA TYR A 95 3.84 -20.54 -2.47
C TYR A 95 3.46 -21.68 -1.52
N TYR A 96 2.90 -21.37 -0.35
CA TYR A 96 2.45 -22.38 0.61
C TYR A 96 1.39 -23.30 0.00
N ARG A 97 0.50 -22.74 -0.85
CA ARG A 97 -0.61 -23.47 -1.47
C ARG A 97 -0.30 -24.01 -2.88
N GLY A 98 0.83 -23.65 -3.47
CA GLY A 98 1.14 -23.96 -4.86
C GLY A 98 0.11 -23.41 -5.85
N LYS A 99 -0.29 -22.14 -5.68
CA LYS A 99 -1.30 -21.46 -6.51
C LYS A 99 -0.70 -20.36 -7.39
N GLY A 100 -1.46 -19.95 -8.41
CA GLY A 100 -1.07 -18.83 -9.28
C GLY A 100 0.15 -19.14 -10.14
N GLY A 101 0.21 -20.35 -10.69
CA GLY A 101 1.34 -20.81 -11.51
C GLY A 101 2.60 -21.13 -10.71
N LEU A 102 2.59 -20.94 -9.38
CA LEU A 102 3.71 -21.27 -8.49
C LEU A 102 3.62 -22.72 -8.04
N ARG A 103 4.75 -23.44 -8.10
CA ARG A 103 4.87 -24.73 -7.44
C ARG A 103 4.85 -24.53 -5.93
N GLN A 104 4.20 -25.46 -5.22
CA GLN A 104 4.22 -25.45 -3.76
C GLN A 104 5.66 -25.51 -3.24
N SER A 105 6.03 -24.56 -2.37
CA SER A 105 7.35 -24.43 -1.78
C SER A 105 7.23 -23.84 -0.38
N TYR A 106 7.45 -24.66 0.65
CA TYR A 106 7.45 -24.19 2.04
C TYR A 106 8.68 -23.31 2.33
N GLU A 107 9.81 -23.52 1.66
CA GLU A 107 11.00 -22.68 1.81
C GLU A 107 10.74 -21.25 1.30
N ASP A 108 10.13 -21.10 0.13
CA ASP A 108 9.81 -19.79 -0.42
C ASP A 108 8.66 -19.12 0.33
N ALA A 109 7.66 -19.89 0.77
CA ALA A 109 6.61 -19.39 1.65
C ALA A 109 7.20 -18.84 2.96
N TYR A 110 8.05 -19.63 3.61
CA TYR A 110 8.70 -19.27 4.87
C TYR A 110 9.58 -18.03 4.70
N PHE A 111 10.37 -17.96 3.63
CA PHE A 111 11.18 -16.80 3.27
C PHE A 111 10.34 -15.52 3.23
N TRP A 112 9.24 -15.52 2.47
CA TRP A 112 8.38 -14.34 2.34
C TRP A 112 7.64 -14.02 3.64
N PHE A 113 7.22 -15.02 4.42
CA PHE A 113 6.58 -14.79 5.72
C PHE A 113 7.54 -14.20 6.76
N ILE A 114 8.82 -14.59 6.76
CA ILE A 114 9.81 -13.94 7.64
C ILE A 114 9.94 -12.46 7.29
N LEU A 115 10.08 -12.12 6.01
CA LEU A 115 10.19 -10.72 5.57
C LEU A 115 8.94 -9.91 5.94
N ALA A 116 7.76 -10.47 5.70
CA ALA A 116 6.48 -9.84 6.07
C ALA A 116 6.40 -9.60 7.59
N ALA A 117 6.77 -10.60 8.40
CA ALA A 117 6.75 -10.50 9.86
C ALA A 117 7.80 -9.52 10.41
N LYS A 118 8.94 -9.33 9.74
CA LYS A 118 9.94 -8.31 10.10
C LYS A 118 9.41 -6.89 9.85
N ALA A 119 8.66 -6.69 8.76
CA ALA A 119 8.16 -5.39 8.33
C ALA A 119 6.76 -5.02 8.88
N GLY A 120 6.02 -5.98 9.43
CA GLY A 120 4.62 -5.82 9.83
C GLY A 120 4.22 -6.51 11.13
N SER A 121 2.91 -6.55 11.40
CA SER A 121 2.35 -6.98 12.70
C SER A 121 2.27 -8.51 12.88
N ARG A 122 1.86 -8.96 14.08
CA ARG A 122 1.78 -10.38 14.54
C ARG A 122 1.09 -11.39 13.60
N PRO A 123 0.06 -11.08 12.79
CA PRO A 123 -0.62 -12.10 11.97
C PRO A 123 0.35 -12.85 11.06
N PHE A 124 1.33 -12.16 10.48
CA PHE A 124 2.31 -12.73 9.56
C PHE A 124 3.26 -13.73 10.24
N ALA A 125 3.50 -13.58 11.55
CA ALA A 125 4.37 -14.47 12.32
C ALA A 125 3.72 -15.84 12.59
N VAL A 126 2.38 -15.92 12.62
CA VAL A 126 1.68 -17.19 12.82
C VAL A 126 1.88 -18.10 11.61
N ASP A 127 1.64 -17.58 10.40
CA ASP A 127 1.83 -18.34 9.16
C ASP A 127 3.31 -18.70 8.93
N ARG A 128 4.25 -17.83 9.35
CA ARG A 128 5.68 -18.16 9.41
C ARG A 128 5.93 -19.39 10.29
N ASP A 129 5.48 -19.36 11.54
CA ASP A 129 5.73 -20.43 12.52
C ASP A 129 5.04 -21.74 12.13
N GLU A 130 3.86 -21.65 11.50
CA GLU A 130 3.19 -22.81 10.93
C GLU A 130 3.98 -23.41 9.77
N THR A 131 4.44 -22.57 8.84
CA THR A 131 5.23 -23.02 7.69
C THR A 131 6.55 -23.67 8.12
N ALA A 132 7.18 -23.17 9.19
CA ALA A 132 8.40 -23.75 9.75
C ALA A 132 8.23 -25.22 10.15
N ARG A 133 7.02 -25.66 10.53
CA ARG A 133 6.74 -27.07 10.88
C ARG A 133 6.90 -28.04 9.72
N HIS A 134 6.91 -27.52 8.49
CA HIS A 134 7.10 -28.31 7.27
C HIS A 134 8.57 -28.36 6.80
N LEU A 135 9.49 -27.69 7.51
CA LEU A 135 10.89 -27.55 7.14
C LEU A 135 11.80 -28.27 8.15
N THR A 136 12.95 -28.74 7.67
CA THR A 136 14.04 -29.19 8.54
C THR A 136 14.85 -28.00 9.05
N ASP A 137 15.63 -28.21 10.12
CA ASP A 137 16.54 -27.19 10.65
C ASP A 137 17.48 -26.66 9.55
N GLU A 138 18.08 -27.55 8.75
CA GLU A 138 18.92 -27.20 7.60
C GLU A 138 18.21 -26.29 6.59
N GLN A 139 16.96 -26.60 6.25
CA GLN A 139 16.16 -25.77 5.34
C GLN A 139 15.84 -24.42 5.97
N THR A 140 15.49 -24.37 7.26
CA THR A 140 15.22 -23.10 7.94
C THR A 140 16.45 -22.21 8.05
N GLU A 141 17.63 -22.78 8.29
CA GLU A 141 18.91 -22.06 8.30
C GLU A 141 19.26 -21.51 6.91
N ALA A 142 19.06 -22.32 5.87
CA ALA A 142 19.27 -21.88 4.49
C ALA A 142 18.34 -20.72 4.12
N VAL A 143 17.07 -20.78 4.52
CA VAL A 143 16.12 -19.68 4.32
C VAL A 143 16.50 -18.46 5.14
N GLN A 144 16.93 -18.63 6.39
CA GLN A 144 17.37 -17.52 7.23
C GLN A 144 18.56 -16.77 6.61
N LYS A 145 19.53 -17.50 6.05
CA LYS A 145 20.64 -16.91 5.31
C LYS A 145 20.16 -16.11 4.10
N ARG A 146 19.22 -16.66 3.30
CA ARG A 146 18.59 -15.93 2.18
C ARG A 146 17.92 -14.64 2.66
N VAL A 147 17.24 -14.68 3.80
CA VAL A 147 16.58 -13.52 4.40
C VAL A 147 17.58 -12.45 4.82
N ASP A 148 18.71 -12.85 5.40
CA ASP A 148 19.73 -11.90 5.86
C ASP A 148 20.49 -11.25 4.70
N ASP A 149 20.65 -11.97 3.59
CA ASP A 149 21.22 -11.45 2.35
C ASP A 149 20.20 -10.62 1.52
N TRP A 150 18.91 -10.67 1.85
CA TRP A 150 17.86 -10.04 1.05
C TRP A 150 17.88 -8.51 1.16
N LYS A 151 17.68 -7.84 0.01
CA LYS A 151 17.56 -6.39 -0.09
C LYS A 151 16.34 -6.03 -0.95
N PRO A 152 15.53 -5.03 -0.55
CA PRO A 152 14.42 -4.58 -1.36
C PRO A 152 14.92 -3.96 -2.66
N VAL A 153 14.19 -4.21 -3.75
CA VAL A 153 14.38 -3.57 -5.03
C VAL A 153 13.77 -2.17 -4.95
N ILE A 154 14.61 -1.16 -4.74
CA ILE A 154 14.16 0.24 -4.77
C ILE A 154 14.12 0.69 -6.23
N ARG A 155 12.92 1.02 -6.74
CA ARG A 155 12.76 1.64 -8.06
C ARG A 155 12.74 3.16 -7.87
N ASN A 156 13.66 3.84 -8.54
CA ASN A 156 13.80 5.31 -8.54
C ASN A 156 12.69 5.99 -9.35
#